data_AF-Q6F8K5-F1
#
_entry.id   AF-Q6F8K5-F1
#
_cell.length_a   1.000
_cell.length_b   1.000
_cell.length_c   1.000
_cell.angle_alpha   90.00
_cell.angle_beta   90.00
_cell.angle_gamma   90.00
#
_symmetry.space_group_name_H-M   'P 1'
#
loop_
_entity.id
_entity.type
_entity.pdbx_description
1 polymer ?
#
loop_
_entity_poly.entity_id
_entity_poly.type
_entity_poly.pdbx_seq_one_letter_code
_entity_poly.pdbx_strand_id
1 'polypeptide(L)'
;MLMHKFLILRKRSLTVGEIRLAHAIFADHLDLKSICIYAHRLIIKHYAISPNGHIYFNIADWCDDFSTQSIEKQSWLIHELVHVWQYQQGIKLIRKGIFERKYQYVLQQGKQFLHYGIEQQAQMVQDYFLKKHYRQDCDDLAACIPFVSRNNI
;
A
#
# COMPACT_ATOMS: atom_id res chain seq x y z
N MET A 1 18.02 -21.72 -6.27
CA MET A 1 16.62 -21.99 -5.87
C MET A 1 16.45 -22.34 -4.38
N LEU A 2 17.51 -22.70 -3.63
CA LEU A 2 17.42 -23.06 -2.20
C LEU A 2 17.46 -21.85 -1.24
N MET A 3 18.21 -20.79 -1.55
CA MET A 3 18.38 -19.62 -0.66
C MET A 3 17.09 -18.82 -0.40
N HIS A 4 16.17 -18.76 -1.36
CA HIS A 4 14.94 -17.96 -1.24
C HIS A 4 13.98 -18.48 -0.16
N LYS A 5 13.88 -19.80 0.04
CA LYS A 5 12.99 -20.39 1.05
C LYS A 5 13.42 -20.04 2.47
N PHE A 6 14.72 -19.94 2.73
CA PHE A 6 15.20 -19.64 4.08
C PHE A 6 14.89 -18.20 4.48
N LEU A 7 14.91 -17.24 3.55
CA LEU A 7 14.75 -15.81 3.85
C LEU A 7 13.32 -15.43 4.24
N ILE A 8 12.34 -16.20 3.77
CA ILE A 8 10.94 -16.07 4.17
C ILE A 8 10.75 -16.77 5.51
N LEU A 9 10.36 -15.99 6.52
CA LEU A 9 10.13 -16.47 7.88
C LEU A 9 8.66 -16.86 8.10
N ARG A 10 7.74 -16.08 7.52
CA ARG A 10 6.29 -16.33 7.53
C ARG A 10 5.70 -15.90 6.20
N LYS A 11 4.59 -16.53 5.81
CA LYS A 11 3.80 -16.20 4.62
C LYS A 11 2.33 -16.43 4.91
N ARG A 12 1.47 -15.53 4.45
CA ARG A 12 0.02 -15.73 4.39
C ARG A 12 -0.61 -14.95 3.26
N SER A 13 -1.83 -15.32 2.89
CA SER A 13 -2.72 -14.46 2.09
C SER A 13 -3.30 -13.33 2.96
N LEU A 14 -3.96 -12.37 2.32
CA LEU A 14 -4.73 -11.35 3.03
C LEU A 14 -5.85 -12.00 3.85
N THR A 15 -6.10 -11.49 5.06
CA THR A 15 -7.24 -11.91 5.87
C THR A 15 -8.54 -11.32 5.33
N VAL A 16 -9.69 -11.81 5.81
CA VAL A 16 -11.00 -11.24 5.46
C VAL A 16 -11.08 -9.76 5.85
N GLY A 17 -10.51 -9.37 7.00
CA GLY A 17 -10.51 -7.98 7.45
C GLY A 17 -9.63 -7.09 6.56
N GLU A 18 -8.45 -7.56 6.15
CA GLU A 18 -7.57 -6.85 5.24
C GLU A 18 -8.15 -6.71 3.84
N ILE A 19 -8.83 -7.76 3.35
CA ILE A 19 -9.57 -7.71 2.07
C ILE A 19 -10.65 -6.62 2.15
N ARG A 20 -11.40 -6.52 3.25
CA ARG A 20 -12.41 -5.47 3.43
C ARG A 20 -11.80 -4.07 3.47
N LEU A 21 -10.68 -3.89 4.19
CA LEU A 21 -9.96 -2.61 4.20
C LEU A 21 -9.49 -2.21 2.81
N ALA A 22 -8.87 -3.14 2.08
CA ALA A 22 -8.39 -2.89 0.73
C ALA A 22 -9.56 -2.59 -0.22
N HIS A 23 -10.62 -3.38 -0.20
CA HIS A 23 -11.79 -3.17 -1.06
C HIS A 23 -12.47 -1.82 -0.82
N ALA A 24 -12.48 -1.30 0.42
CA ALA A 24 -13.02 0.02 0.74
C ALA A 24 -12.24 1.18 0.11
N ILE A 25 -11.00 0.93 -0.34
CA ILE A 25 -10.14 1.92 -1.00
C ILE A 25 -10.03 1.64 -2.50
N PHE A 26 -9.66 0.42 -2.88
CA PHE A 26 -9.32 0.06 -4.25
C PHE A 26 -10.51 -0.46 -5.07
N ALA A 27 -11.65 -0.76 -4.43
CA ALA A 27 -12.79 -1.43 -5.06
C ALA A 27 -12.31 -2.65 -5.89
N ASP A 28 -12.71 -2.73 -7.16
CA ASP A 28 -12.33 -3.81 -8.08
C ASP A 28 -11.02 -3.52 -8.86
N HIS A 29 -10.30 -2.44 -8.55
CA HIS A 29 -9.09 -2.05 -9.28
C HIS A 29 -7.83 -2.84 -8.85
N LEU A 30 -7.94 -3.70 -7.83
CA LEU A 30 -6.83 -4.46 -7.27
C LEU A 30 -7.24 -5.93 -7.12
N ASP A 31 -6.53 -6.85 -7.79
CA ASP A 31 -6.72 -8.28 -7.55
C ASP A 31 -6.10 -8.67 -6.20
N LEU A 32 -6.97 -8.78 -5.19
CA LEU A 32 -6.58 -9.12 -3.83
C LEU A 32 -6.24 -10.60 -3.65
N LYS A 33 -6.73 -11.49 -4.53
CA LYS A 33 -6.57 -12.94 -4.37
C LYS A 33 -5.14 -13.38 -4.64
N SER A 34 -4.43 -12.68 -5.51
CA SER A 34 -3.04 -12.98 -5.84
C SER A 34 -2.03 -12.51 -4.78
N ILE A 35 -2.46 -11.70 -3.80
CA ILE A 35 -1.56 -11.01 -2.87
C ILE A 35 -1.17 -11.92 -1.70
N CYS A 36 0.11 -11.92 -1.38
CA CYS A 36 0.66 -12.56 -0.18
C CYS A 36 1.45 -11.55 0.64
N ILE A 37 1.37 -11.67 1.97
CA ILE A 37 2.18 -10.94 2.94
C ILE A 37 3.25 -11.89 3.48
N TYR A 38 4.50 -11.44 3.40
CA TYR A 38 5.68 -12.17 3.85
C TYR A 38 6.34 -11.45 5.02
N ALA A 39 6.77 -12.21 6.03
CA ALA A 39 7.83 -11.77 6.92
C ALA A 39 9.16 -12.21 6.31
N HIS A 40 10.05 -11.28 6.02
CA HIS A 40 11.27 -11.55 5.26
C HIS A 40 12.51 -11.02 5.99
N ARG A 41 13.51 -11.88 6.15
CA ARG A 41 14.69 -11.63 7.00
C ARG A 41 15.55 -10.43 6.56
N LEU A 42 15.59 -10.13 5.26
CA LEU A 42 16.40 -9.03 4.73
C LEU A 42 15.71 -7.66 4.77
N ILE A 43 14.43 -7.60 5.16
CA ILE A 43 13.74 -6.32 5.28
C ILE A 43 14.19 -5.66 6.58
N ILE A 44 14.59 -4.39 6.50
CA ILE A 44 15.01 -3.62 7.67
C ILE A 44 13.77 -3.35 8.54
N LYS A 45 13.94 -3.35 9.87
CA LYS A 45 12.87 -3.00 10.80
C LYS A 45 12.29 -1.61 10.45
N HIS A 46 10.97 -1.47 10.52
CA HIS A 46 10.20 -0.29 10.11
C HIS A 46 10.22 0.01 8.60
N TYR A 47 10.63 -0.96 7.78
CA TYR A 47 10.52 -0.91 6.33
C TYR A 47 9.64 -2.04 5.81
N ALA A 48 9.00 -1.75 4.69
CA ALA A 48 8.34 -2.71 3.84
C ALA A 48 8.66 -2.39 2.37
N ILE A 49 8.53 -3.41 1.53
CA ILE A 49 8.64 -3.29 0.08
C ILE A 49 7.60 -4.18 -0.59
N SER A 50 7.16 -3.78 -1.78
CA SER A 50 6.19 -4.54 -2.57
C SER A 50 6.59 -4.69 -4.05
N PRO A 51 7.75 -5.31 -4.37
CA PRO A 51 8.38 -5.21 -5.69
C PRO A 51 7.75 -6.09 -6.78
N ASN A 52 6.89 -7.04 -6.43
CA ASN A 52 6.41 -8.09 -7.33
C ASN A 52 4.97 -8.54 -7.05
N GLY A 53 4.11 -7.60 -6.66
CA GLY A 53 2.70 -7.89 -6.38
C GLY A 53 2.45 -8.60 -5.04
N HIS A 54 3.46 -8.62 -4.17
CA HIS A 54 3.42 -9.15 -2.82
C HIS A 54 4.08 -8.17 -1.87
N ILE A 55 3.73 -8.25 -0.58
CA ILE A 55 4.23 -7.32 0.45
C ILE A 55 5.22 -8.05 1.36
N TYR A 56 6.35 -7.42 1.63
CA TYR A 56 7.41 -7.99 2.48
C TYR A 56 7.70 -7.03 3.63
N PHE A 57 7.40 -7.48 4.85
CA PHE A 57 7.72 -6.78 6.09
C PHE A 57 8.93 -7.41 6.78
N ASN A 58 9.58 -6.65 7.66
CA ASN A 58 10.41 -7.25 8.70
C ASN A 58 9.53 -8.06 9.67
N ILE A 59 10.07 -9.13 10.26
CA ILE A 59 9.33 -9.99 11.21
C ILE A 59 8.81 -9.22 12.44
N ALA A 60 9.50 -8.16 12.86
CA ALA A 60 9.08 -7.33 13.99
C ALA A 60 7.87 -6.43 13.69
N ASP A 61 7.62 -6.14 12.42
CA ASP A 61 6.49 -5.30 11.97
C ASP A 61 5.35 -6.13 11.36
N TRP A 62 5.65 -7.37 10.98
CA TRP A 62 4.67 -8.32 10.47
C TRP A 62 3.57 -8.63 11.50
N CYS A 63 2.32 -8.67 11.06
CA CYS A 63 1.16 -8.96 11.88
C CYS A 63 0.35 -10.13 11.32
N ASP A 64 -0.30 -10.92 12.17
CA ASP A 64 -1.20 -11.99 11.74
C ASP A 64 -2.44 -11.43 11.01
N ASP A 65 -2.92 -10.26 11.44
CA ASP A 65 -3.99 -9.50 10.78
C ASP A 65 -3.80 -7.99 11.03
N PHE A 66 -3.42 -7.23 9.99
CA PHE A 66 -3.24 -5.78 10.07
C PHE A 66 -4.55 -5.03 10.31
N SER A 67 -5.71 -5.58 9.93
CA SER A 67 -7.00 -4.92 10.10
C SER A 67 -7.47 -4.79 11.55
N THR A 68 -6.86 -5.58 12.44
CA THR A 68 -7.10 -5.54 13.89
C THR A 68 -6.09 -4.67 14.63
N GLN A 69 -5.11 -4.12 13.92
CA GLN A 69 -4.06 -3.30 14.50
C GLN A 69 -4.46 -1.82 14.57
N SER A 70 -3.56 -0.99 15.11
CA SER A 70 -3.73 0.47 15.12
C SER A 70 -3.92 1.03 13.71
N ILE A 71 -4.53 2.20 13.63
CA ILE A 71 -4.84 2.83 12.33
C ILE A 71 -3.58 3.13 11.52
N GLU A 72 -2.46 3.42 12.18
CA GLU A 72 -1.16 3.65 11.56
C GLU A 72 -0.69 2.38 10.84
N LYS A 73 -0.79 1.21 11.48
CA LYS A 73 -0.45 -0.08 10.86
C LYS A 73 -1.40 -0.45 9.73
N GLN A 74 -2.70 -0.17 9.86
CA GLN A 74 -3.66 -0.34 8.77
C GLN A 74 -3.29 0.56 7.57
N SER A 75 -2.96 1.82 7.84
CA SER A 75 -2.56 2.79 6.81
C SER A 75 -1.27 2.37 6.10
N TRP A 76 -0.33 1.75 6.82
CA TRP A 76 0.91 1.24 6.23
C TRP A 76 0.64 0.06 5.29
N LEU A 77 -0.30 -0.83 5.63
CA LEU A 77 -0.75 -1.86 4.70
C LEU A 77 -1.36 -1.23 3.43
N ILE A 78 -2.21 -0.20 3.58
CA ILE A 78 -2.82 0.50 2.44
C ILE A 78 -1.74 1.11 1.54
N HIS A 79 -0.69 1.74 2.10
CA HIS A 79 0.45 2.24 1.34
C HIS A 79 1.10 1.14 0.48
N GLU A 80 1.42 0.00 1.09
CA GLU A 80 2.05 -1.11 0.39
C GLU A 80 1.13 -1.73 -0.68
N LEU A 81 -0.19 -1.73 -0.47
CA LEU A 81 -1.15 -2.18 -1.46
C LEU A 81 -1.22 -1.26 -2.69
N VAL A 82 -0.89 0.03 -2.56
CA VAL A 82 -0.73 0.91 -3.74
C VAL A 82 0.42 0.46 -4.61
N HIS A 83 1.53 0.01 -4.02
CA HIS A 83 2.65 -0.55 -4.79
C HIS A 83 2.27 -1.86 -5.48
N VAL A 84 1.46 -2.70 -4.83
CA VAL A 84 0.91 -3.90 -5.47
C VAL A 84 -0.01 -3.51 -6.63
N TRP A 85 -0.89 -2.52 -6.45
CA TRP A 85 -1.73 -1.99 -7.52
C TRP A 85 -0.89 -1.47 -8.68
N GLN A 86 0.13 -0.65 -8.42
CA GLN A 86 1.07 -0.14 -9.43
C GLN A 86 1.71 -1.29 -10.21
N TYR A 87 2.17 -2.34 -9.52
CA TYR A 87 2.70 -3.54 -10.15
C TYR A 87 1.68 -4.23 -11.06
N GLN A 88 0.43 -4.39 -10.61
CA GLN A 88 -0.65 -4.98 -11.42
C GLN A 88 -1.00 -4.13 -12.66
N GLN A 89 -0.81 -2.81 -12.59
CA GLN A 89 -0.94 -1.91 -13.76
C GLN A 89 0.27 -1.95 -14.71
N GLY A 90 1.28 -2.79 -14.44
CA GLY A 90 2.50 -2.87 -15.24
C GLY A 90 3.49 -1.73 -15.02
N ILE A 91 3.32 -0.93 -13.96
CA ILE A 91 4.25 0.15 -13.61
C ILE A 91 5.56 -0.48 -13.12
N LYS A 92 6.66 -0.13 -13.79
CA LYS A 92 7.99 -0.60 -13.41
C LYS A 92 8.39 0.04 -12.08
N LEU A 93 8.30 -0.73 -11.00
CA LEU A 93 8.80 -0.35 -9.68
C LEU A 93 10.34 -0.36 -9.70
N ILE A 94 10.95 0.73 -10.15
CA ILE A 94 12.42 0.85 -10.22
C ILE A 94 12.98 0.86 -8.79
N ARG A 95 13.70 -0.21 -8.41
CA ARG A 95 14.34 -0.38 -7.08
C ARG A 95 15.33 0.72 -6.68
N LYS A 96 15.74 1.61 -7.61
CA LYS A 96 16.59 2.77 -7.30
C LYS A 96 15.97 3.68 -6.22
N GLY A 97 14.64 3.70 -6.09
CA GLY A 97 13.91 4.53 -5.13
C GLY A 97 13.93 4.05 -3.67
N ILE A 98 14.48 2.87 -3.34
CA ILE A 98 14.54 2.39 -1.95
C ILE A 98 15.40 3.33 -1.06
N PHE A 99 16.30 4.11 -1.66
CA PHE A 99 17.20 5.04 -0.94
C PHE A 99 16.82 6.53 -1.05
N GLU A 100 15.93 6.91 -1.97
CA GLU A 100 15.49 8.31 -2.15
C GLU A 100 13.96 8.38 -2.18
N ARG A 101 13.33 8.03 -1.06
CA ARG A 101 11.87 8.06 -0.94
C ARG A 101 11.38 9.48 -0.70
N LYS A 102 10.97 10.17 -1.77
CA LYS A 102 10.28 11.46 -1.68
C LYS A 102 8.81 11.23 -1.38
N TYR A 103 8.46 11.21 -0.10
CA TYR A 103 7.07 11.07 0.37
C TYR A 103 6.28 12.37 0.27
N GLN A 104 6.93 13.51 0.48
CA GLN A 104 6.28 14.81 0.43
C GLN A 104 5.76 15.10 -0.98
N TYR A 105 4.51 15.53 -1.06
CA TYR A 105 3.86 15.98 -2.29
C TYR A 105 3.04 17.23 -2.03
N VAL A 106 2.70 17.94 -3.10
CA VAL A 106 1.75 19.06 -3.09
C VAL A 106 0.66 18.72 -4.10
N LEU A 107 -0.60 18.78 -3.66
CA LEU A 107 -1.72 18.65 -4.58
C LEU A 107 -1.72 19.85 -5.53
N GLN A 108 -1.68 19.57 -6.82
CA GLN A 108 -1.65 20.59 -7.87
C GLN A 108 -2.90 20.43 -8.70
N GLN A 109 -3.65 21.52 -8.88
CA GLN A 109 -4.86 21.52 -9.67
C GLN A 109 -4.58 21.01 -11.09
N GLY A 110 -5.36 20.04 -11.55
CA GLY A 110 -5.20 19.42 -12.87
C GLY A 110 -4.05 18.42 -12.99
N LYS A 111 -3.19 18.26 -11.98
CA LYS A 111 -2.16 17.22 -12.00
C LYS A 111 -2.80 15.86 -11.72
N GLN A 112 -2.69 14.95 -12.69
CA GLN A 112 -3.20 13.59 -12.58
C GLN A 112 -2.39 12.76 -11.58
N PHE A 113 -3.06 11.83 -10.90
CA PHE A 113 -2.45 10.91 -9.94
C PHE A 113 -1.19 10.21 -10.48
N LEU A 114 -1.25 9.71 -11.72
CA LEU A 114 -0.12 9.00 -12.34
C LEU A 114 1.08 9.90 -12.68
N HIS A 115 0.94 11.23 -12.61
CA HIS A 115 2.05 12.18 -12.75
C HIS A 115 2.75 12.51 -11.43
N TYR A 116 2.30 11.94 -10.31
CA TYR A 116 3.04 11.95 -9.04
C TYR A 116 4.07 10.82 -9.01
N GLY A 117 5.11 10.98 -8.19
CA GLY A 117 6.09 9.92 -7.95
C GLY A 117 5.45 8.67 -7.34
N ILE A 118 6.07 7.51 -7.54
CA ILE A 118 5.54 6.20 -7.08
C ILE A 118 5.25 6.18 -5.57
N GLU A 119 6.16 6.71 -4.76
CA GLU A 119 5.97 6.84 -3.30
C GLU A 119 4.95 7.93 -2.93
N GLN A 120 4.85 9.00 -3.72
CA GLN A 120 3.86 10.06 -3.50
C GLN A 120 2.44 9.54 -3.76
N GLN A 121 2.26 8.75 -4.81
CA GLN A 121 0.99 8.08 -5.11
C GLN A 121 0.55 7.19 -3.94
N ALA A 122 1.48 6.42 -3.36
CA ALA A 122 1.19 5.59 -2.19
C ALA A 122 0.87 6.43 -0.94
N GLN A 123 1.65 7.49 -0.68
CA GLN A 123 1.40 8.43 0.40
C GLN A 123 0.05 9.13 0.27
N MET A 124 -0.35 9.57 -0.92
CA MET A 124 -1.65 10.21 -1.17
C MET A 124 -2.83 9.32 -0.75
N VAL A 125 -2.74 8.03 -1.05
CA VAL A 125 -3.80 7.05 -0.69
C VAL A 125 -3.76 6.73 0.80
N GLN A 126 -2.56 6.64 1.40
CA GLN A 126 -2.39 6.49 2.84
C GLN A 126 -3.01 7.68 3.59
N ASP A 127 -2.75 8.91 3.13
CA ASP A 127 -3.30 10.14 3.70
C ASP A 127 -4.81 10.20 3.53
N TYR A 128 -5.35 9.79 2.38
CA TYR A 128 -6.79 9.68 2.15
C TYR A 128 -7.44 8.74 3.17
N PHE A 129 -6.86 7.55 3.37
CA PHE A 129 -7.34 6.57 4.33
C PHE A 129 -7.35 7.13 5.76
N LEU A 130 -6.26 7.77 6.19
CA LEU A 130 -6.15 8.38 7.52
C LEU A 130 -7.13 9.52 7.71
N LYS A 131 -7.22 10.45 6.74
CA LYS A 131 -8.16 11.58 6.79
C LYS A 131 -9.60 11.09 6.88
N LYS A 132 -9.98 10.08 6.10
CA LYS A 132 -11.31 9.46 6.16
C LYS A 132 -11.60 8.85 7.54
N HIS A 133 -10.64 8.14 8.13
CA HIS A 133 -10.77 7.57 9.48
C HIS A 133 -11.02 8.65 10.55
N TYR A 134 -10.25 9.74 10.49
CA TYR A 134 -10.36 10.85 11.44
C TYR A 134 -11.47 11.87 11.09
N ARG A 135 -12.29 11.59 10.07
CA ARG A 135 -13.36 12.50 9.59
C ARG A 135 -12.84 13.89 9.23
N GLN A 136 -11.66 13.94 8.62
CA GLN A 136 -11.07 15.15 8.08
C GLN A 136 -11.43 15.28 6.60
N ASP A 137 -11.40 16.52 6.10
CA ASP A 137 -11.57 16.78 4.68
C ASP A 137 -10.48 16.07 3.85
N CYS A 138 -10.94 15.37 2.82
CA CYS A 138 -10.15 14.57 1.89
C CYS A 138 -10.70 14.64 0.45
N ASP A 139 -11.55 15.62 0.14
CA ASP A 139 -12.22 15.73 -1.15
C ASP A 139 -11.22 15.92 -2.30
N ASP A 140 -10.17 16.72 -2.10
CA ASP A 140 -9.11 16.92 -3.09
C ASP A 140 -8.34 15.63 -3.40
N LEU A 141 -8.11 14.79 -2.37
CA LEU A 141 -7.47 13.48 -2.55
C LEU A 141 -8.41 12.51 -3.26
N ALA A 142 -9.67 12.46 -2.84
CA ALA A 142 -10.70 11.63 -3.48
C ALA A 142 -10.91 12.02 -4.95
N ALA A 143 -10.82 13.30 -5.28
CA ALA A 143 -10.93 13.80 -6.65
C ALA A 143 -9.73 13.42 -7.53
N CYS A 144 -8.55 13.21 -6.91
CA CYS A 144 -7.32 12.88 -7.62
C CYS A 144 -7.10 11.36 -7.76
N ILE A 145 -7.41 10.56 -6.74
CA ILE A 145 -7.11 9.12 -6.69
C ILE A 145 -8.09 8.35 -7.61
N PRO A 146 -7.58 7.56 -8.58
CA PRO A 146 -8.40 7.05 -9.69
C PRO A 146 -9.37 5.91 -9.33
N PHE A 147 -9.20 5.27 -8.17
CA PHE A 147 -10.03 4.14 -7.72
C PHE A 147 -10.90 4.45 -6.49
N VAL A 148 -10.80 5.68 -5.97
CA VAL A 148 -11.70 6.15 -4.91
C VAL A 148 -12.97 6.67 -5.57
N SER A 149 -14.09 5.98 -5.36
CA SER A 149 -15.39 6.44 -5.87
C SER A 149 -15.85 7.70 -5.14
N ARG A 150 -16.34 8.70 -5.88
CA ARG A 150 -16.93 9.94 -5.35
C ARG A 150 -18.27 9.77 -4.62
N ASN A 151 -18.76 8.53 -4.49
CA ASN A 151 -20.09 8.27 -3.97
C ASN A 151 -20.02 7.66 -2.57
N ASN A 152 -20.14 8.54 -1.57
CA ASN A 152 -20.82 8.25 -0.31
C ASN A 152 -21.50 9.57 0.12
N ILE A 153 -22.66 9.83 -0.49
CA ILE A 153 -23.71 10.68 0.10
C ILE A 153 -24.85 9.72 0.45
#